data_AF-A0A1E5CWC6-F1
#
_entry.id   AF-A0A1E5CWC6-F1
#
_cell.length_a   1.000
_cell.length_b   1.000
_cell.length_c   1.000
_cell.angle_alpha   90.00
_cell.angle_beta   90.00
_cell.angle_gamma   90.00
#
_symmetry.space_group_name_H-M   'P 1'
#
loop_
_entity.id
_entity.type
_entity.pdbx_description
1 polymer ?
#
loop_
_entity_poly.entity_id
_entity_poly.type
_entity_poly.pdbx_seq_one_letter_code
_entity_poly.pdbx_strand_id
1 'polypeptide(L)'
;MLKRLLLILFFSFSSLTYSYTDSGLDDEGNPIPINQYDVVGDRILEENVPKKSRLVWQRFTQVIPAQYREEIQVFEPIDGNYGIDGSIHAINDDKSIWVVQLDIKGSVSEYDLDRTMIHEFAHLLTLRADQIPLADTYDTTIKEPCPSYALPDGCTAPDSYLNQFVSQFWQPHLPVSNSEVDALKRYQMHINEFVTEYAATNPAEDIAESFAEYVLAEQLPPPSSIANKKIRFFDHYRKLRLMRKNIRSSGKI
;
A
#
# COMPACT_ATOMS: atom_id res chain seq x y z
N MET A 1 -1.11 13.11 49.50
CA MET A 1 -1.50 13.05 48.07
C MET A 1 -0.33 13.52 47.23
N LEU A 2 0.41 12.58 46.62
CA LEU A 2 1.61 12.85 45.84
C LEU A 2 1.21 13.11 44.37
N LYS A 3 1.44 14.32 43.85
CA LYS A 3 1.26 14.64 42.43
C LYS A 3 2.41 14.00 41.64
N ARG A 4 2.10 13.02 40.78
CA ARG A 4 3.07 12.49 39.80
C ARG A 4 3.27 13.54 38.70
N LEU A 5 4.48 14.08 38.63
CA LEU A 5 4.97 14.87 37.51
C LEU A 5 5.18 13.91 36.33
N LEU A 6 4.47 14.13 35.22
CA LEU A 6 4.69 13.41 33.97
C LEU A 6 5.92 14.05 33.30
N LEU A 7 7.06 13.37 33.30
CA LEU A 7 8.22 13.75 32.49
C LEU A 7 7.91 13.41 31.03
N ILE A 8 7.68 14.42 30.20
CA ILE A 8 7.64 14.28 28.75
C ILE A 8 9.10 14.28 28.29
N LEU A 9 9.64 13.11 27.96
CA LEU A 9 10.93 12.97 27.29
C LEU A 9 10.79 13.49 25.86
N PHE A 10 11.38 14.65 25.57
CA PHE A 10 11.61 15.12 24.21
C PHE A 10 12.74 14.30 23.61
N PHE A 11 12.42 13.33 22.76
CA PHE A 11 13.42 12.76 21.85
C PHE A 11 13.69 13.79 20.75
N SER A 12 14.89 14.37 20.73
CA SER A 12 15.35 15.11 19.56
C SER A 12 15.74 14.09 18.49
N PHE A 13 14.84 13.84 17.54
CA PHE A 13 15.21 13.20 16.29
C PHE A 13 16.02 14.22 15.49
N SER A 14 17.31 13.93 15.27
CA SER A 14 18.07 14.61 14.22
C SER A 14 17.56 14.05 12.89
N SER A 15 16.67 14.77 12.23
CA SER A 15 16.22 14.44 10.86
C SER A 15 17.42 14.56 9.92
N LEU A 16 17.98 13.43 9.52
CA LEU A 16 19.01 13.37 8.48
C LEU A 16 18.29 13.43 7.13
N THR A 17 18.33 14.60 6.48
CA THR A 17 17.86 14.72 5.10
C THR A 17 18.86 14.06 4.18
N TYR A 18 18.49 12.94 3.56
CA TYR A 18 19.29 12.29 2.54
C TYR A 18 18.76 12.68 1.15
N SER A 19 19.53 13.51 0.44
CA SER A 19 19.26 13.81 -0.96
C SER A 19 20.01 12.82 -1.85
N TYR A 20 19.29 12.13 -2.73
CA TYR A 20 19.91 11.25 -3.71
C TYR A 20 20.50 12.08 -4.85
N THR A 21 21.68 11.67 -5.32
CA THR A 21 22.37 12.34 -6.44
C THR A 21 21.89 11.85 -7.81
N ASP A 22 21.16 10.73 -7.85
CA ASP A 22 20.56 10.13 -9.04
C ASP A 22 19.04 10.14 -8.96
N SER A 23 18.39 10.20 -10.12
CA SER A 23 16.96 10.05 -10.32
C SER A 23 16.71 8.92 -11.32
N GLY A 24 15.68 8.11 -11.11
CA GLY A 24 15.33 7.02 -12.02
C GLY A 24 15.03 5.73 -11.26
N LEU A 25 15.50 4.60 -11.78
CA LEU A 25 15.34 3.29 -11.14
C LEU A 25 16.69 2.76 -10.64
N ASP A 26 16.67 2.02 -9.52
CA ASP A 26 17.82 1.23 -9.06
C ASP A 26 18.02 -0.05 -9.91
N ASP A 27 19.03 -0.86 -9.56
CA ASP A 27 19.37 -2.09 -10.30
C ASP A 27 18.26 -3.15 -10.23
N GLU A 28 17.39 -3.03 -9.22
CA GLU A 28 16.22 -3.87 -8.99
C GLU A 28 14.94 -3.33 -9.66
N GLY A 29 14.99 -2.13 -10.24
CA GLY A 29 13.87 -1.47 -10.90
C GLY A 29 12.96 -0.65 -9.98
N ASN A 30 13.35 -0.41 -8.73
CA ASN A 30 12.60 0.45 -7.80
C ASN A 30 12.92 1.93 -8.04
N PRO A 31 11.97 2.84 -7.82
CA PRO A 31 12.22 4.26 -8.01
C PRO A 31 13.20 4.79 -6.97
N ILE A 32 14.23 5.50 -7.43
CA ILE A 32 15.19 6.20 -6.58
C ILE A 32 14.50 7.50 -6.10
N PRO A 33 14.34 7.69 -4.79
CA PRO A 33 13.64 8.87 -4.28
C PRO A 33 14.51 10.12 -4.40
N ILE A 34 13.88 11.26 -4.66
CA ILE A 34 14.54 12.56 -4.79
C ILE A 34 15.10 13.02 -3.43
N ASN A 35 14.37 12.70 -2.37
CA ASN A 35 14.70 13.02 -0.99
C ASN A 35 13.94 12.06 -0.06
N GLN A 36 14.26 12.10 1.22
CA GLN A 36 13.57 11.38 2.28
C GLN A 36 13.13 12.36 3.37
N TYR A 37 11.89 12.24 3.82
CA TYR A 37 11.31 13.09 4.86
C TYR A 37 10.71 12.26 5.98
N ASP A 38 11.07 12.57 7.22
CA ASP A 38 10.39 11.99 8.37
C ASP A 38 8.99 12.61 8.52
N VAL A 39 7.99 11.77 8.79
CA VAL A 39 6.59 12.20 8.93
C VAL A 39 5.97 11.71 10.24
N VAL A 40 5.08 12.53 10.80
CA VAL A 40 4.25 12.17 11.95
C VAL A 40 2.81 12.62 11.69
N GLY A 41 1.92 11.64 11.49
CA GLY A 41 0.53 11.91 11.13
C GLY A 41 0.46 12.70 9.83
N ASP A 42 -0.03 13.94 9.87
CA ASP A 42 -0.21 14.76 8.65
C ASP A 42 1.00 15.67 8.35
N ARG A 43 2.06 15.61 9.17
CA ARG A 43 3.16 16.58 9.12
C ARG A 43 4.44 15.93 8.63
N ILE A 44 5.12 16.62 7.72
CA ILE A 44 6.54 16.44 7.45
C ILE A 44 7.32 17.20 8.52
N LEU A 45 8.37 16.60 9.08
CA LEU A 45 9.13 17.17 10.20
C LEU A 45 10.12 18.25 9.77
N GLU A 46 10.58 18.21 8.52
CA GLU A 46 11.52 19.17 7.94
C GLU A 46 10.85 20.52 7.62
N GLU A 47 11.55 21.62 7.88
CA GLU A 47 11.03 22.97 7.63
C GLU A 47 11.08 23.35 6.12
N ASN A 48 12.15 22.94 5.43
CA ASN A 48 12.46 23.37 4.07
C ASN A 48 12.06 22.33 3.01
N VAL A 49 10.81 21.89 3.04
CA VAL A 49 10.27 20.92 2.06
C VAL A 49 9.85 21.65 0.77
N PRO A 50 10.30 21.21 -0.42
CA PRO A 50 9.84 21.73 -1.70
C PRO A 50 8.31 21.74 -1.82
N LYS A 51 7.76 22.78 -2.45
CA LYS A 51 6.30 22.97 -2.54
C LYS A 51 5.57 21.76 -3.13
N LYS A 52 6.13 21.13 -4.16
CA LYS A 52 5.54 19.95 -4.82
C LYS A 52 5.40 18.77 -3.85
N SER A 53 6.48 18.39 -3.17
CA SER A 53 6.46 17.31 -2.17
C SER A 53 5.46 17.59 -1.04
N ARG A 54 5.41 18.84 -0.58
CA ARG A 54 4.46 19.26 0.45
C ARG A 54 3.00 19.11 0.01
N LEU A 55 2.69 19.49 -1.23
CA LEU A 55 1.33 19.38 -1.79
C LEU A 55 0.92 17.92 -2.00
N VAL A 56 1.82 17.06 -2.47
CA VAL A 56 1.53 15.63 -2.64
C VAL A 56 1.31 14.95 -1.31
N TRP A 57 2.15 15.20 -0.30
CA TRP A 57 1.91 14.69 1.05
C TRP A 57 0.60 15.22 1.65
N GLN A 58 0.30 16.51 1.46
CA GLN A 58 -1.00 17.07 1.87
C GLN A 58 -2.17 16.37 1.18
N ARG A 59 -2.03 16.02 -0.10
CA ARG A 59 -3.07 15.27 -0.80
C ARG A 59 -3.21 13.85 -0.25
N PHE A 60 -2.11 13.12 -0.08
CA PHE A 60 -2.11 11.78 0.49
C PHE A 60 -2.76 11.75 1.89
N THR A 61 -2.37 12.68 2.76
CA THR A 61 -2.91 12.78 4.13
C THR A 61 -4.38 13.18 4.16
N GLN A 62 -4.87 13.91 3.14
CA GLN A 62 -6.29 14.20 2.95
C GLN A 62 -7.07 12.97 2.47
N VAL A 63 -6.52 12.21 1.52
CA VAL A 63 -7.17 11.00 0.96
C VAL A 63 -7.19 9.87 1.97
N ILE A 64 -6.06 9.61 2.64
CA ILE A 64 -5.89 8.52 3.61
C ILE A 64 -5.82 9.11 5.03
N PRO A 65 -6.89 9.00 5.84
CA PRO A 65 -6.90 9.50 7.21
C PRO A 65 -5.81 8.88 8.10
N ALA A 66 -5.22 9.68 8.99
CA ALA A 66 -4.10 9.29 9.85
C ALA A 66 -4.33 7.98 10.65
N GLN A 67 -5.55 7.75 11.16
CA GLN A 67 -5.93 6.55 11.92
C GLN A 67 -5.75 5.21 11.16
N TYR A 68 -5.52 5.25 9.85
CA TYR A 68 -5.30 4.05 9.03
C TYR A 68 -3.83 3.80 8.68
N ARG A 69 -2.95 4.77 8.91
CA ARG A 69 -1.57 4.80 8.43
C ARG A 69 -0.58 5.25 9.50
N GLU A 70 -0.78 4.77 10.73
CA GLU A 70 0.05 5.13 11.88
C GLU A 70 1.50 4.65 11.71
N GLU A 71 1.71 3.59 10.90
CA GLU A 71 3.05 3.04 10.64
C GLU A 71 3.84 3.79 9.57
N ILE A 72 3.22 4.70 8.81
CA ILE A 72 3.96 5.51 7.82
C ILE A 72 4.73 6.58 8.58
N GLN A 73 6.05 6.43 8.61
CA GLN A 73 6.96 7.37 9.29
C GLN A 73 7.90 8.06 8.30
N VAL A 74 7.93 7.61 7.04
CA VAL A 74 8.79 8.18 6.02
C VAL A 74 8.00 8.46 4.74
N PHE A 75 8.20 9.65 4.17
CA PHE A 75 7.71 10.03 2.86
C PHE A 75 8.88 10.32 1.92
N GLU A 76 8.85 9.69 0.74
CA GLU A 76 9.91 9.77 -0.27
C GLU A 76 9.34 10.26 -1.61
N PRO A 77 9.49 11.56 -1.96
CA PRO A 77 9.08 12.04 -3.28
C PRO A 77 9.88 11.37 -4.41
N ILE A 78 9.20 10.90 -5.45
CA ILE A 78 9.81 10.35 -6.67
C ILE A 78 9.46 11.21 -7.89
N ASP A 79 10.16 10.99 -9.01
CA ASP A 79 9.99 11.77 -10.24
C ASP A 79 8.93 11.21 -11.22
N GLY A 80 8.29 10.09 -10.85
CA GLY A 80 7.18 9.48 -11.59
C GLY A 80 7.58 8.91 -12.95
N ASN A 81 8.88 8.82 -13.26
CA ASN A 81 9.32 8.29 -14.54
C ASN A 81 9.13 6.76 -14.58
N TYR A 82 9.16 6.19 -15.79
CA TYR A 82 9.10 4.74 -16.02
C TYR A 82 7.77 4.06 -15.62
N GLY A 83 6.70 4.85 -15.41
CA GLY A 83 5.37 4.33 -15.11
C GLY A 83 5.15 3.98 -13.64
N ILE A 84 6.03 4.44 -12.75
CA ILE A 84 5.91 4.24 -11.30
C ILE A 84 5.44 5.55 -10.66
N ASP A 85 4.17 5.61 -10.29
CA ASP A 85 3.57 6.79 -9.66
C ASP A 85 3.57 6.72 -8.13
N GLY A 86 3.84 5.54 -7.57
CA GLY A 86 3.93 5.32 -6.13
C GLY A 86 4.51 3.95 -5.78
N SER A 87 4.86 3.81 -4.51
CA SER A 87 5.25 2.54 -3.88
C SER A 87 5.08 2.67 -2.37
N ILE A 88 4.83 1.58 -1.67
CA ILE A 88 4.85 1.54 -0.21
C ILE A 88 5.47 0.23 0.28
N HIS A 89 6.30 0.29 1.30
CA HIS A 89 6.92 -0.90 1.86
C HIS A 89 7.35 -0.70 3.32
N ALA A 90 7.43 -1.80 4.06
CA ALA A 90 8.03 -1.81 5.38
C ALA A 90 9.57 -1.79 5.24
N ILE A 91 10.25 -1.03 6.09
CA ILE A 91 11.72 -0.99 6.11
C ILE A 91 12.34 -1.79 7.27
N ASN A 92 11.51 -2.44 8.08
CA ASN A 92 11.94 -3.25 9.19
C ASN A 92 11.10 -4.53 9.33
N ASP A 93 11.72 -5.57 9.89
CA ASP A 93 11.14 -6.91 9.93
C ASP A 93 9.78 -6.91 10.63
N ASP A 94 9.65 -6.19 11.75
CA ASP A 94 8.40 -6.10 12.53
C ASP A 94 7.28 -5.27 11.89
N LYS A 95 7.55 -4.67 10.73
CA LYS A 95 6.64 -3.85 9.93
C LYS A 95 6.02 -2.67 10.70
N SER A 96 6.70 -2.15 11.73
CA SER A 96 6.29 -0.95 12.46
C SER A 96 6.68 0.36 11.78
N ILE A 97 7.55 0.33 10.78
CA ILE A 97 7.99 1.50 10.02
C ILE A 97 7.77 1.26 8.53
N TRP A 98 6.98 2.14 7.93
CA TRP A 98 6.68 2.12 6.50
C TRP A 98 7.11 3.42 5.82
N VAL A 99 7.60 3.25 4.60
CA VAL A 99 7.94 4.32 3.66
C VAL A 99 6.86 4.35 2.58
N VAL A 100 6.36 5.54 2.27
CA VAL A 100 5.54 5.76 1.07
C VAL A 100 6.28 6.66 0.09
N GLN A 101 6.34 6.20 -1.15
CA GLN A 101 6.88 6.92 -2.31
C GLN A 101 5.73 7.38 -3.20
N LEU A 102 5.78 8.64 -3.67
CA LEU A 102 4.73 9.19 -4.57
C LEU A 102 5.33 10.16 -5.59
N ASP A 103 4.80 10.13 -6.82
CA ASP A 103 5.18 11.09 -7.87
C ASP A 103 4.85 12.52 -7.45
N ILE A 104 5.86 13.39 -7.52
CA ILE A 104 5.72 14.84 -7.30
C ILE A 104 5.88 15.68 -8.56
N LYS A 105 6.26 15.06 -9.67
CA LYS A 105 6.44 15.74 -10.95
C LYS A 105 5.09 16.19 -11.51
N GLY A 106 4.06 15.38 -11.28
CA GLY A 106 2.70 15.59 -11.78
C GLY A 106 2.56 15.02 -13.19
N SER A 107 3.11 13.82 -13.39
CA SER A 107 3.08 13.13 -14.69
C SER A 107 1.69 12.55 -15.01
N VAL A 108 0.87 12.36 -13.98
CA VAL A 108 -0.51 11.84 -14.07
C VAL A 108 -1.55 12.87 -13.61
N SER A 109 -2.83 12.59 -13.88
CA SER A 109 -3.93 13.43 -13.42
C SER A 109 -4.11 13.36 -11.90
N GLU A 110 -4.82 14.33 -11.31
CA GLU A 110 -5.14 14.28 -9.86
C GLU A 110 -5.94 13.01 -9.50
N TYR A 111 -6.84 12.57 -10.39
CA TYR A 111 -7.62 11.35 -10.20
C TYR A 111 -6.73 10.11 -10.19
N ASP A 112 -5.80 10.01 -11.13
CA ASP A 112 -4.89 8.87 -11.22
C ASP A 112 -3.93 8.85 -10.03
N LEU A 113 -3.44 10.01 -9.59
CA LEU A 113 -2.62 10.11 -8.39
C LEU A 113 -3.40 9.68 -7.14
N ASP A 114 -4.67 10.09 -6.99
CA ASP A 114 -5.51 9.63 -5.88
C ASP A 114 -5.73 8.11 -5.92
N ARG A 115 -5.96 7.55 -7.12
CA ARG A 115 -6.07 6.11 -7.31
C ARG A 115 -4.79 5.40 -6.87
N THR A 116 -3.62 5.89 -7.28
CA THR A 116 -2.32 5.38 -6.85
C THR A 116 -2.16 5.45 -5.33
N MET A 117 -2.49 6.58 -4.70
CA MET A 117 -2.43 6.72 -3.25
C MET A 117 -3.30 5.69 -2.50
N ILE A 118 -4.47 5.36 -3.05
CA ILE A 118 -5.36 4.35 -2.49
C ILE A 118 -4.83 2.94 -2.74
N HIS A 119 -4.27 2.68 -3.94
CA HIS A 119 -3.59 1.44 -4.28
C HIS A 119 -2.43 1.18 -3.31
N GLU A 120 -1.52 2.14 -3.15
CA GLU A 120 -0.40 2.00 -2.21
C GLU A 120 -0.91 1.78 -0.78
N PHE A 121 -1.90 2.56 -0.33
CA PHE A 121 -2.48 2.31 0.98
C PHE A 121 -3.06 0.88 1.14
N ALA A 122 -3.55 0.26 0.06
CA ALA A 122 -4.04 -1.12 0.11
C ALA A 122 -2.93 -2.14 0.39
N HIS A 123 -1.71 -1.90 -0.11
CA HIS A 123 -0.53 -2.70 0.25
C HIS A 123 -0.25 -2.62 1.76
N LEU A 124 -0.20 -1.42 2.34
CA LEU A 124 -0.09 -1.25 3.80
C LEU A 124 -1.22 -2.00 4.53
N LEU A 125 -2.47 -1.84 4.09
CA LEU A 125 -3.64 -2.47 4.70
C LEU A 125 -3.54 -4.01 4.72
N THR A 126 -3.00 -4.60 3.66
CA THR A 126 -3.04 -6.06 3.42
C THR A 126 -1.74 -6.77 3.76
N LEU A 127 -0.64 -6.04 3.97
CA LEU A 127 0.70 -6.58 4.24
C LEU A 127 1.28 -6.16 5.61
N ARG A 128 0.58 -5.32 6.38
CA ARG A 128 1.01 -4.95 7.75
C ARG A 128 1.05 -6.16 8.70
N ALA A 129 1.66 -5.98 9.87
CA ALA A 129 2.00 -7.05 10.80
C ALA A 129 0.82 -7.94 11.26
N ASP A 130 -0.41 -7.42 11.32
CA ASP A 130 -1.59 -8.23 11.67
C ASP A 130 -2.09 -9.11 10.50
N GLN A 131 -1.67 -8.81 9.27
CA GLN A 131 -1.99 -9.59 8.06
C GLN A 131 -0.90 -10.60 7.73
N ILE A 132 0.37 -10.24 7.94
CA ILE A 132 1.54 -11.10 7.75
C ILE A 132 2.32 -11.14 9.06
N PRO A 133 1.97 -12.07 9.98
CA PRO A 133 2.65 -12.20 11.26
C PRO A 133 4.13 -12.53 11.09
N LEU A 134 4.94 -12.06 12.05
CA LEU A 134 6.37 -12.32 12.05
C LEU A 134 6.71 -13.80 12.13
N ALA A 135 7.73 -14.19 11.39
CA ALA A 135 8.23 -15.56 11.33
C ALA A 135 8.65 -16.11 12.70
N ASP A 136 8.97 -15.27 13.70
CA ASP A 136 9.29 -15.72 15.07
C ASP A 136 8.12 -16.41 15.80
N THR A 137 6.91 -16.36 15.23
CA THR A 137 5.77 -17.18 15.68
C THR A 137 5.77 -18.60 15.11
N TYR A 138 6.62 -18.87 14.11
CA TYR A 138 6.84 -20.16 13.49
C TYR A 138 8.26 -20.64 13.83
N ASP A 139 8.35 -21.69 14.62
CA ASP A 139 9.62 -22.33 14.98
C ASP A 139 10.45 -22.61 13.71
N THR A 140 11.54 -21.87 13.51
CA THR A 140 12.42 -21.99 12.34
C THR A 140 13.18 -23.32 12.29
N THR A 141 13.13 -24.12 13.36
CA THR A 141 13.61 -25.52 13.36
C THR A 141 12.60 -26.48 12.73
N ILE A 142 11.34 -26.06 12.60
CA ILE A 142 10.28 -26.75 11.88
C ILE A 142 10.03 -25.98 10.59
N LYS A 143 10.53 -26.50 9.46
CA LYS A 143 10.10 -26.07 8.12
C LYS A 143 8.65 -26.47 7.88
N GLU A 144 7.70 -26.00 8.69
CA GLU A 144 6.29 -26.12 8.35
C GLU A 144 6.07 -25.27 7.10
N PRO A 145 5.55 -25.84 6.00
CA PRO A 145 5.17 -25.05 4.84
C PRO A 145 4.13 -24.01 5.28
N CYS A 146 4.19 -22.81 4.70
CA CYS A 146 3.21 -21.75 4.99
C CYS A 146 1.79 -22.33 4.87
N PRO A 147 1.00 -22.39 5.96
CA PRO A 147 -0.33 -23.01 5.95
C PRO A 147 -1.37 -22.17 5.19
N SER A 148 -0.98 -21.00 4.69
CA SER A 148 -1.82 -20.01 4.02
C SER A 148 -1.07 -19.51 2.78
N TYR A 149 -1.44 -18.35 2.24
CA TYR A 149 -0.71 -17.77 1.12
C TYR A 149 0.69 -17.29 1.55
N ALA A 150 1.72 -17.72 0.80
CA ALA A 150 3.13 -17.39 1.05
C ALA A 150 3.59 -16.21 0.18
N LEU A 151 4.31 -15.29 0.80
CA LEU A 151 4.96 -14.14 0.19
C LEU A 151 6.47 -14.17 0.50
N PRO A 152 7.31 -13.40 -0.22
CA PRO A 152 8.71 -13.17 0.18
C PRO A 152 8.82 -12.68 1.63
N ASP A 153 7.85 -11.86 2.05
CA ASP A 153 7.76 -11.21 3.36
C ASP A 153 7.25 -12.10 4.50
N GLY A 154 6.88 -13.35 4.20
CA GLY A 154 6.38 -14.30 5.20
C GLY A 154 5.08 -14.99 4.80
N CYS A 155 4.41 -15.58 5.78
CA CYS A 155 3.15 -16.28 5.60
C CYS A 155 1.98 -15.41 6.05
N THR A 156 0.96 -15.31 5.22
CA THR A 156 -0.27 -14.60 5.60
C THR A 156 -0.97 -15.27 6.77
N ALA A 157 -1.59 -14.48 7.66
CA ALA A 157 -2.48 -15.02 8.68
C ALA A 157 -3.71 -15.68 8.02
N PRO A 158 -4.27 -16.77 8.58
CA PRO A 158 -5.41 -17.46 7.99
C PRO A 158 -6.62 -16.55 7.74
N ASP A 159 -6.86 -15.58 8.62
CA ASP A 159 -7.95 -14.61 8.54
C ASP A 159 -7.54 -13.27 7.91
N SER A 160 -6.31 -13.14 7.41
CA SER A 160 -5.88 -11.94 6.69
C SER A 160 -6.72 -11.72 5.43
N TYR A 161 -6.85 -10.44 5.03
CA TYR A 161 -7.59 -10.08 3.83
C TYR A 161 -6.98 -10.70 2.57
N LEU A 162 -5.65 -10.69 2.45
CA LEU A 162 -4.95 -11.26 1.30
C LEU A 162 -5.15 -12.77 1.21
N ASN A 163 -5.04 -13.51 2.32
CA ASN A 163 -5.26 -14.95 2.31
C ASN A 163 -6.69 -15.31 1.88
N GLN A 164 -7.69 -14.61 2.43
CA GLN A 164 -9.09 -14.82 2.08
C GLN A 164 -9.38 -14.45 0.62
N PHE A 165 -8.77 -13.38 0.13
CA PHE A 165 -8.90 -12.93 -1.27
C PHE A 165 -8.28 -13.95 -2.24
N VAL A 166 -7.05 -14.41 -1.97
CA VAL A 166 -6.37 -15.45 -2.75
C VAL A 166 -7.21 -16.73 -2.76
N SER A 167 -7.64 -17.20 -1.59
CA SER A 167 -8.42 -18.44 -1.46
C SER A 167 -9.74 -18.39 -2.23
N GLN A 168 -10.34 -17.20 -2.35
CA GLN A 168 -11.62 -17.03 -3.02
C GLN A 168 -11.49 -16.85 -4.54
N PHE A 169 -10.42 -16.19 -5.01
CA PHE A 169 -10.36 -15.71 -6.40
C PHE A 169 -9.17 -16.24 -7.20
N TRP A 170 -8.10 -16.69 -6.55
CA TRP A 170 -6.90 -17.18 -7.23
C TRP A 170 -6.85 -18.69 -7.21
N GLN A 171 -6.95 -19.29 -8.39
CA GLN A 171 -6.83 -20.73 -8.53
C GLN A 171 -5.36 -21.16 -8.57
N PRO A 172 -4.99 -22.34 -8.01
CA PRO A 172 -3.60 -22.80 -7.99
C PRO A 172 -2.91 -22.93 -9.36
N HIS A 173 -3.68 -22.98 -10.45
CA HIS A 173 -3.17 -23.10 -11.81
C HIS A 173 -2.86 -21.75 -12.47
N LEU A 174 -3.15 -20.62 -11.82
CA LEU A 174 -2.72 -19.31 -12.29
C LEU A 174 -1.26 -19.11 -11.85
N PRO A 175 -0.27 -19.21 -12.77
CA PRO A 175 1.13 -18.99 -12.37
C PRO A 175 1.26 -17.54 -11.92
N VAL A 176 1.84 -17.27 -10.75
CA VAL A 176 2.18 -15.90 -10.33
C VAL A 176 3.38 -15.45 -11.17
N SER A 177 3.33 -14.23 -11.74
CA SER A 177 4.45 -13.69 -12.51
C SER A 177 4.45 -12.17 -12.43
N ASN A 178 5.56 -11.60 -11.97
CA ASN A 178 5.79 -10.14 -11.99
C ASN A 178 6.19 -9.64 -13.39
N SER A 179 6.17 -10.50 -14.42
CA SER A 179 6.39 -10.07 -15.80
C SER A 179 5.12 -9.42 -16.37
N GLU A 180 5.25 -8.19 -16.84
CA GLU A 180 4.17 -7.49 -17.57
C GLU A 180 3.65 -8.29 -18.76
N VAL A 181 4.54 -9.00 -19.46
CA VAL A 181 4.16 -9.83 -20.62
C VAL A 181 3.27 -11.00 -20.20
N ASP A 182 3.57 -11.64 -19.07
CA ASP A 182 2.76 -12.74 -18.56
C ASP A 182 1.46 -12.23 -17.93
N ALA A 183 1.51 -11.09 -17.25
CA ALA A 183 0.32 -10.39 -16.72
C ALA A 183 -0.65 -10.03 -17.85
N LEU A 184 -0.16 -9.44 -18.94
CA LEU A 184 -0.98 -9.10 -20.10
C LEU A 184 -1.61 -10.33 -20.74
N LYS A 185 -0.86 -11.43 -20.92
CA LYS A 185 -1.41 -12.69 -21.44
C LYS A 185 -2.50 -13.24 -20.51
N ARG A 186 -2.25 -13.25 -19.20
CA ARG A 186 -3.22 -13.72 -18.19
C ARG A 186 -4.48 -12.88 -18.22
N TYR A 187 -4.35 -11.56 -18.26
CA TYR A 187 -5.47 -10.62 -18.40
C TYR A 187 -6.28 -10.90 -19.67
N GLN A 188 -5.63 -11.04 -20.82
CA GLN A 188 -6.31 -11.33 -22.09
C GLN A 188 -7.08 -12.65 -22.08
N MET A 189 -6.53 -13.69 -21.44
CA MET A 189 -7.19 -15.00 -21.30
C MET A 189 -8.34 -14.97 -20.28
N HIS A 190 -8.28 -14.08 -19.29
CA HIS A 190 -9.18 -14.03 -18.13
C HIS A 190 -9.74 -12.61 -17.91
N ILE A 191 -10.18 -11.94 -18.99
CA ILE A 191 -10.55 -10.52 -19.00
C ILE A 191 -11.61 -10.12 -17.95
N ASN A 192 -12.47 -11.08 -17.58
CA ASN A 192 -13.54 -10.86 -16.60
C ASN A 192 -13.12 -11.17 -15.15
N GLU A 193 -11.86 -11.56 -14.93
CA GLU A 193 -11.32 -11.94 -13.62
C GLU A 193 -10.52 -10.85 -12.94
N PHE A 194 -9.93 -9.91 -13.68
CA PHE A 194 -9.08 -8.85 -13.13
C PHE A 194 -9.67 -7.49 -13.41
N VAL A 195 -9.52 -6.56 -12.46
CA VAL A 195 -10.06 -5.20 -12.59
C VAL A 195 -9.24 -4.34 -13.55
N THR A 196 -7.96 -4.67 -13.73
CA THR A 196 -7.02 -4.03 -14.66
C THR A 196 -6.03 -5.05 -15.20
N GLU A 197 -5.23 -4.67 -16.20
CA GLU A 197 -4.09 -5.46 -16.67
C GLU A 197 -3.06 -5.66 -15.55
N TYR A 198 -2.81 -4.62 -14.75
CA TYR A 198 -1.84 -4.66 -13.66
C TYR A 198 -2.26 -5.60 -12.53
N ALA A 199 -3.55 -5.66 -12.21
CA ALA A 199 -4.12 -6.62 -11.26
C ALA A 199 -3.85 -8.09 -11.65
N ALA A 200 -3.55 -8.37 -12.92
CA ALA A 200 -3.23 -9.72 -13.35
C ALA A 200 -1.80 -10.16 -13.00
N THR A 201 -0.90 -9.29 -12.54
CA THR A 201 0.52 -9.62 -12.24
C THR A 201 0.63 -10.67 -11.14
N ASN A 202 0.15 -10.34 -9.93
CA ASN A 202 0.19 -11.20 -8.76
C ASN A 202 -0.99 -10.88 -7.82
N PRO A 203 -1.23 -11.74 -6.80
CA PRO A 203 -2.36 -11.52 -5.89
C PRO A 203 -2.28 -10.28 -5.00
N ALA A 204 -1.07 -9.78 -4.70
CA ALA A 204 -0.89 -8.56 -3.91
C ALA A 204 -1.32 -7.33 -4.73
N GLU A 205 -0.95 -7.25 -6.01
CA GLU A 205 -1.44 -6.19 -6.90
C GLU A 205 -2.93 -6.30 -7.17
N ASP A 206 -3.46 -7.51 -7.34
CA ASP A 206 -4.88 -7.71 -7.60
C ASP A 206 -5.77 -7.24 -6.45
N ILE A 207 -5.38 -7.53 -5.20
CA ILE A 207 -6.13 -7.03 -4.04
C ILE A 207 -6.00 -5.52 -3.91
N ALA A 208 -4.81 -4.95 -4.20
CA ALA A 208 -4.59 -3.50 -4.13
C ALA A 208 -5.39 -2.74 -5.19
N GLU A 209 -5.33 -3.18 -6.45
CA GLU A 209 -6.12 -2.64 -7.56
C GLU A 209 -7.62 -2.80 -7.28
N SER A 210 -8.06 -3.96 -6.82
CA SER A 210 -9.46 -4.19 -6.47
C SER A 210 -9.94 -3.28 -5.33
N PHE A 211 -9.07 -2.97 -4.36
CA PHE A 211 -9.38 -2.05 -3.27
C PHE A 211 -9.48 -0.60 -3.76
N ALA A 212 -8.58 -0.17 -4.64
CA ALA A 212 -8.66 1.14 -5.27
C ALA A 212 -9.99 1.32 -6.00
N GLU A 213 -10.38 0.35 -6.83
CA GLU A 213 -11.68 0.36 -7.52
C GLU A 213 -12.86 0.31 -6.54
N TYR A 214 -12.76 -0.44 -5.44
CA TYR A 214 -13.78 -0.46 -4.38
C TYR A 214 -13.99 0.92 -3.75
N VAL A 215 -12.91 1.61 -3.41
CA VAL A 215 -12.97 2.94 -2.81
C VAL A 215 -13.50 3.97 -3.80
N LEU A 216 -13.03 3.95 -5.04
CA LEU A 216 -13.36 4.95 -6.06
C LEU A 216 -14.76 4.79 -6.65
N ALA A 217 -15.30 3.58 -6.75
CA ALA A 217 -16.63 3.35 -7.28
C ALA A 217 -17.69 4.18 -6.54
N GLU A 218 -18.47 5.00 -7.23
CA GLU A 218 -19.61 5.71 -6.63
C GLU A 218 -20.67 4.72 -6.12
N GLN A 219 -20.99 3.75 -6.99
CA GLN A 219 -21.88 2.63 -6.71
C GLN A 219 -21.13 1.33 -6.99
N LEU A 220 -21.23 0.38 -6.06
CA LEU A 220 -20.56 -0.91 -6.22
C LEU A 220 -21.19 -1.68 -7.38
N PRO A 221 -20.39 -2.23 -8.31
CA PRO A 221 -20.91 -2.96 -9.45
C PRO A 221 -21.69 -4.21 -9.01
N PRO A 222 -22.63 -4.70 -9.84
CA PRO A 222 -23.27 -5.99 -9.60
C PRO A 222 -22.21 -7.12 -9.69
N PRO A 223 -22.32 -8.21 -8.90
CA PRO A 223 -21.34 -9.30 -8.87
C PRO A 223 -21.42 -10.23 -10.10
N SER A 224 -21.49 -9.66 -11.31
CA SER A 224 -21.67 -10.36 -12.59
C SER A 224 -20.38 -10.93 -13.19
N SER A 225 -19.20 -10.51 -12.71
CA SER A 225 -17.89 -11.01 -13.10
C SER A 225 -17.04 -11.34 -11.86
N ILE A 226 -15.92 -12.04 -12.03
CA ILE A 226 -14.98 -12.28 -10.93
C ILE A 226 -14.33 -10.95 -10.51
N ALA A 227 -13.97 -10.08 -11.46
CA ALA A 227 -13.50 -8.72 -11.17
C ALA A 227 -14.49 -7.93 -10.29
N ASN A 228 -15.80 -7.94 -10.62
CA ASN A 228 -16.80 -7.25 -9.80
C ASN A 228 -16.95 -7.89 -8.41
N LYS A 229 -16.80 -9.21 -8.29
CA LYS A 229 -16.81 -9.89 -6.99
C LYS A 229 -15.59 -9.51 -6.14
N LYS A 230 -14.42 -9.32 -6.75
CA LYS A 230 -13.21 -8.81 -6.09
C LYS A 230 -13.41 -7.38 -5.57
N ILE A 231 -13.98 -6.47 -6.38
CA ILE A 231 -14.36 -5.12 -5.91
C ILE A 231 -15.30 -5.20 -4.71
N ARG A 232 -16.28 -6.11 -4.74
CA ARG A 232 -17.23 -6.28 -3.62
C ARG A 232 -16.68 -7.02 -2.41
N PHE A 233 -15.50 -7.66 -2.51
CA PHE A 233 -14.91 -8.45 -1.44
C PHE A 233 -14.84 -7.67 -0.13
N PHE A 234 -14.34 -6.43 -0.20
CA PHE A 234 -14.14 -5.54 0.94
C PHE A 234 -15.45 -5.14 1.63
N ASP A 235 -16.57 -5.14 0.89
CA ASP A 235 -17.89 -4.74 1.39
C ASP A 235 -18.42 -5.72 2.44
N HIS A 236 -17.90 -6.95 2.52
CA HIS A 236 -18.28 -7.90 3.58
C HIS A 236 -17.74 -7.49 4.96
N TYR A 237 -16.63 -6.75 5.00
CA TYR A 237 -15.98 -6.36 6.25
C TYR A 237 -16.48 -5.01 6.74
N ARG A 238 -17.10 -4.98 7.92
CA ARG A 238 -17.61 -3.73 8.52
C ARG A 238 -16.53 -2.65 8.64
N LYS A 239 -15.30 -3.04 9.02
CA LYS A 239 -14.15 -2.13 9.15
C LYS A 239 -13.82 -1.46 7.81
N LEU A 240 -13.84 -2.22 6.71
CA LEU A 240 -13.51 -1.72 5.38
C LEU A 240 -14.63 -0.87 4.76
N ARG A 241 -15.91 -1.17 5.05
CA ARG A 241 -17.02 -0.27 4.69
C ARG A 241 -16.89 1.12 5.33
N LEU A 242 -16.54 1.15 6.62
CA LEU A 242 -16.29 2.39 7.35
C LEU A 242 -15.04 3.12 6.81
N MET A 243 -14.00 2.36 6.49
CA MET A 243 -12.78 2.89 5.87
C MET A 243 -13.05 3.55 4.53
N ARG A 244 -13.75 2.87 3.61
CA ARG A 244 -14.18 3.44 2.32
C ARG A 244 -14.96 4.73 2.50
N LYS A 245 -15.94 4.76 3.42
CA LYS A 245 -16.71 5.98 3.70
C LYS A 245 -15.80 7.14 4.16
N ASN A 246 -14.85 6.86 5.04
CA ASN A 246 -13.95 7.87 5.59
C ASN A 246 -12.97 8.38 4.54
N ILE A 247 -12.36 7.49 3.74
CA ILE A 247 -11.45 7.86 2.65
C ILE A 247 -12.17 8.73 1.62
N ARG A 248 -13.35 8.30 1.16
CA ARG A 248 -14.16 9.09 0.21
C ARG A 248 -14.55 10.47 0.75
N SER A 249 -15.01 10.52 2.00
CA SER A 249 -15.40 11.78 2.63
C SER A 249 -14.23 12.74 2.86
N SER A 250 -13.07 12.24 3.28
CA SER A 250 -11.88 13.08 3.54
C SER A 250 -11.21 13.52 2.25
N GLY A 251 -11.01 12.57 1.32
CA GLY A 251 -10.40 12.80 0.00
C GLY A 251 -11.27 13.64 -0.94
N LYS A 252 -12.59 13.72 -0.67
CA LYS A 252 -13.62 14.33 -1.53
C LYS A 252 -13.68 13.63 -2.90
N ILE A 253 -13.71 12.30 -2.86
CA ILE A 253 -13.73 11.40 -4.03
C ILE A 253 -14.98 10.51 -4.04
#